data_AF-A0A397GEQ1-F1
#
_entry.id   AF-A0A397GEQ1-F1
#
_cell.length_a   1.000
_cell.length_b   1.000
_cell.length_c   1.000
_cell.angle_alpha   90.00
_cell.angle_beta   90.00
_cell.angle_gamma   90.00
#
_symmetry.space_group_name_H-M   'P 1'
#
loop_
_entity.id
_entity.type
_entity.pdbx_description
1 polymer ?
#
loop_
_entity_poly.entity_id
_entity_poly.type
_entity_poly.pdbx_seq_one_letter_code
_entity_poly.pdbx_strand_id
1 'polypeptide(L)'
;MKKGVKFIIECKNWRTKNIDRSIINQIEGVLSRQSNGTIGIVAAPSMNRYTPGAKETARTSIYNVILVDRYITQIYYFYYCPTISAPSVSPPVVSPSSRVVSGVSGDSKSLGETG
;
A
#
# COMPACT_ATOMS: atom_id res chain seq x y z
N MET A 1 29.21 26.66 2.40
CA MET A 1 28.13 25.76 2.87
C MET A 1 27.38 25.22 1.66
N LYS A 2 27.23 23.89 1.50
CA LYS A 2 26.30 23.36 0.48
C LYS A 2 24.87 23.59 0.98
N LYS A 3 24.13 24.46 0.30
CA LYS A 3 22.71 24.69 0.61
C LYS A 3 21.94 23.42 0.23
N GLY A 4 21.23 22.83 1.20
CA GLY A 4 20.38 21.67 0.93
C GLY A 4 19.29 22.00 -0.10
N VAL A 5 18.97 21.04 -0.96
CA VAL A 5 17.86 21.17 -1.92
C VAL A 5 16.60 20.62 -1.28
N LYS A 6 15.52 21.41 -1.32
CA LYS A 6 14.22 20.98 -0.83
C LYS A 6 13.52 20.17 -1.93
N PHE A 7 12.94 19.04 -1.55
CA PHE A 7 12.09 18.24 -2.43
C PHE A 7 10.65 18.28 -1.93
N ILE A 8 9.70 18.31 -2.87
CA ILE A 8 8.28 18.09 -2.61
C ILE A 8 7.86 16.90 -3.44
N ILE A 9 7.21 15.92 -2.82
CA ILE A 9 6.90 14.66 -3.46
C ILE A 9 5.38 14.47 -3.45
N GLU A 10 4.83 14.22 -4.63
CA GLU A 10 3.45 13.79 -4.82
C GLU A 10 3.42 12.34 -5.33
N CYS A 11 2.88 11.44 -4.51
CA CYS A 11 2.77 10.02 -4.84
C CYS A 11 1.34 9.68 -5.24
N LYS A 12 1.16 9.05 -6.41
CA LYS A 12 -0.14 8.56 -6.88
C LYS A 12 -0.07 7.07 -7.16
N ASN A 13 -0.72 6.28 -6.31
CA ASN A 13 -0.81 4.82 -6.45
C ASN A 13 -2.19 4.40 -6.97
N TRP A 14 -2.58 4.86 -8.16
CA TRP A 14 -3.85 4.45 -8.76
C TRP A 14 -3.69 3.10 -9.48
N ARG A 15 -4.72 2.28 -9.58
CA ARG A 15 -4.61 1.03 -10.38
C ARG A 15 -5.11 1.21 -11.81
N THR A 16 -6.09 2.08 -11.99
CA THR A 16 -6.87 2.19 -13.23
C THR A 16 -6.73 3.55 -13.92
N LYS A 17 -6.08 4.54 -13.29
CA LYS A 17 -6.03 5.92 -13.78
C LYS A 17 -4.59 6.34 -14.10
N ASN A 18 -4.34 6.70 -15.35
CA ASN A 18 -3.06 7.28 -15.77
C ASN A 18 -2.82 8.65 -15.13
N ILE A 19 -1.54 9.02 -15.00
CA ILE A 19 -1.17 10.34 -14.51
C ILE A 19 -1.29 11.31 -15.66
N ASP A 20 -2.28 12.20 -15.58
CA ASP A 20 -2.51 13.25 -16.55
C ASP A 20 -1.90 14.59 -16.09
N ARG A 21 -2.01 15.61 -16.95
CA ARG A 21 -1.49 16.95 -16.69
C ARG A 21 -2.02 17.60 -15.41
N SER A 22 -3.19 17.19 -14.90
CA SER A 22 -3.74 17.79 -13.69
C SER A 22 -2.85 17.56 -12.48
N ILE A 23 -2.16 16.42 -12.41
CA ILE A 23 -1.22 16.11 -11.32
C ILE A 23 0.04 16.96 -11.45
N ILE A 24 0.51 17.21 -12.67
CA ILE A 24 1.66 18.08 -12.88
C ILE A 24 1.32 19.52 -12.50
N ASN A 25 0.15 20.01 -12.93
CA ASN A 25 -0.33 21.35 -12.56
C ASN A 25 -0.51 21.50 -11.04
N GLN A 26 -0.92 20.43 -10.34
CA GLN A 26 -1.03 20.43 -8.88
C GLN A 26 0.33 20.63 -8.22
N ILE A 27 1.34 19.84 -8.61
CA ILE A 27 2.68 20.00 -8.02
C ILE A 27 3.30 21.35 -8.39
N GLU A 28 3.10 21.85 -9.61
CA GLU A 28 3.51 23.22 -10.00
C GLU A 28 2.85 24.28 -9.14
N GLY A 29 1.55 24.16 -8.88
CA GLY A 29 0.83 25.04 -7.97
C GLY A 29 1.43 25.06 -6.57
N VAL A 30 1.91 23.91 -6.07
CA VAL A 30 2.64 23.84 -4.80
C VAL A 30 4.01 24.50 -4.90
N LEU A 31 4.78 24.21 -5.97
CA LEU A 31 6.13 24.75 -6.20
C LEU A 31 6.13 26.27 -6.38
N SER A 32 5.07 26.85 -6.94
CA SER A 32 4.90 28.30 -7.09
C SER A 32 4.95 29.07 -5.77
N ARG A 33 4.71 28.37 -4.64
CA ARG A 33 4.70 28.94 -3.28
C ARG A 33 5.96 28.60 -2.49
N GLN A 34 6.94 27.96 -3.11
CA GLN A 34 8.18 27.54 -2.46
C GLN A 34 9.32 28.49 -2.78
N SER A 35 10.39 28.38 -1.98
CA SER A 35 11.65 29.07 -2.27
C SER A 35 12.28 28.54 -3.57
N ASN A 36 12.93 29.45 -4.31
CA ASN A 36 13.70 29.12 -5.50
C ASN A 36 14.66 27.94 -5.27
N GLY A 37 14.66 27.00 -6.21
CA GLY A 37 15.48 25.79 -6.17
C GLY A 37 14.80 24.57 -5.54
N THR A 38 13.53 24.65 -5.14
CA THR A 38 12.75 23.46 -4.73
C THR A 38 12.46 22.58 -5.95
N ILE A 39 12.63 21.27 -5.80
CA ILE A 39 12.37 20.28 -6.85
C ILE A 39 11.09 19.52 -6.52
N GLY A 40 10.18 19.45 -7.49
CA GLY A 40 9.00 18.58 -7.42
C GLY A 40 9.34 17.18 -7.90
N ILE A 41 8.78 16.17 -7.25
CA ILE A 41 8.83 14.79 -7.69
C ILE A 41 7.41 14.27 -7.77
N VAL A 42 6.99 13.81 -8.93
CA VAL A 42 5.74 13.06 -9.05
C VAL A 42 6.13 11.59 -9.17
N ALA A 43 5.65 10.76 -8.26
CA ALA A 43 5.92 9.33 -8.26
C ALA A 43 4.63 8.55 -8.55
N ALA A 44 4.71 7.69 -9.57
CA ALA A 44 3.63 6.79 -9.99
C ALA A 44 4.11 5.33 -9.87
N PRO A 45 3.95 4.69 -8.70
CA PRO A 45 4.45 3.34 -8.40
C PRO A 45 3.82 2.21 -9.22
N SER A 46 2.60 2.46 -9.71
CA SER A 46 1.67 1.44 -10.15
C SER A 46 1.79 1.16 -11.64
N MET A 47 0.84 0.41 -12.19
CA MET A 47 0.65 0.24 -13.63
C MET A 47 0.32 1.54 -14.37
N ASN A 48 0.13 2.66 -13.68
CA ASN A 48 -0.21 3.93 -14.30
C ASN A 48 0.97 4.46 -15.10
N ARG A 49 0.68 4.91 -16.32
CA ARG A 49 1.65 5.64 -17.13
C ARG A 49 1.36 7.13 -17.03
N TYR A 50 2.40 7.94 -17.15
CA TYR A 50 2.22 9.35 -17.48
C TYR A 50 1.67 9.45 -18.90
N THR A 51 0.57 10.17 -19.07
CA THR A 51 0.06 10.47 -20.40
C THR A 51 1.07 11.34 -21.16
N PRO A 52 1.05 11.34 -22.51
CA PRO A 52 1.89 12.24 -23.30
C PRO A 52 1.74 13.70 -22.87
N GLY A 53 0.51 14.12 -22.56
CA GLY A 53 0.23 15.46 -22.03
C GLY A 53 0.91 15.73 -20.70
N ALA A 54 0.93 14.78 -19.76
CA ALA A 54 1.64 14.95 -18.49
C ALA A 54 3.16 15.09 -18.69
N LYS A 55 3.74 14.27 -19.57
CA LYS A 55 5.18 14.34 -19.90
C LYS A 55 5.53 15.68 -20.53
N GLU A 56 4.71 16.15 -21.47
CA GLU A 56 4.93 17.44 -22.13
C GLU A 56 4.79 18.60 -21.15
N THR A 57 3.74 18.61 -20.31
CA THR A 57 3.58 19.63 -19.26
C THR A 57 4.79 19.69 -18.34
N ALA A 58 5.28 18.54 -17.87
CA ALA A 58 6.49 18.50 -17.03
C ALA A 58 7.73 18.98 -17.78
N ARG A 59 7.87 18.63 -19.07
CA ARG A 59 8.99 19.05 -19.93
C ARG A 59 9.01 20.56 -20.18
N THR A 60 7.84 21.19 -20.31
CA THR A 60 7.68 22.63 -20.54
C THR A 60 7.54 23.43 -19.25
N SER A 61 7.59 22.78 -18.10
CA SER A 61 7.45 23.44 -16.80
C SER A 61 8.61 24.41 -16.57
N ILE A 62 8.31 25.58 -16.01
CA ILE A 62 9.33 26.50 -15.49
C ILE A 62 9.88 26.04 -14.13
N TYR A 63 9.29 24.99 -13.55
CA TYR A 63 9.72 24.38 -12.30
C TYR A 63 10.48 23.08 -12.57
N ASN A 64 11.40 22.73 -11.67
CA ASN A 64 12.11 21.46 -11.76
C ASN A 64 11.20 20.33 -11.28
N VAL A 65 10.64 19.55 -12.21
CA VAL A 65 9.80 18.40 -11.91
C VAL A 65 10.45 17.11 -12.40
N ILE A 66 10.63 16.15 -11.50
CA ILE A 66 11.11 14.80 -11.82
C ILE A 66 9.90 13.87 -11.88
N LEU A 67 9.76 13.16 -13.00
CA LEU A 67 8.76 12.11 -13.15
C LEU A 67 9.39 10.75 -12.84
N VAL A 68 8.79 10.06 -11.89
CA VAL A 68 9.29 8.78 -11.38
C VAL A 68 8.22 7.73 -11.66
N ASP A 69 8.51 6.81 -12.58
CA ASP A 69 7.61 5.72 -12.93
C ASP A 69 8.07 4.37 -12.37
N ARG A 70 7.24 3.36 -12.56
CA ARG A 70 7.53 1.98 -12.13
C ARG A 70 8.83 1.42 -12.71
N TYR A 71 9.26 1.84 -13.90
CA TYR A 71 10.48 1.31 -14.52
C TYR A 71 11.74 1.87 -13.87
N ILE A 72 11.66 3.08 -13.32
CA ILE A 72 12.80 3.79 -12.73
C ILE A 72 12.97 3.45 -11.23
N THR A 73 11.96 2.89 -10.56
CA THR A 73 11.94 2.81 -9.08
C THR A 73 11.45 1.47 -8.53
N GLN A 74 12.25 0.85 -7.65
CA GLN A 74 11.76 -0.18 -6.72
C GLN A 74 11.15 0.49 -5.50
N ILE A 75 9.88 0.21 -5.23
CA ILE A 75 9.14 0.80 -4.12
C ILE A 75 8.95 -0.27 -3.05
N TYR A 76 9.61 -0.06 -1.91
CA TYR A 76 9.49 -0.93 -0.74
C TYR A 76 8.29 -0.46 0.10
N TYR A 77 7.24 -1.27 0.12
CA TYR A 77 6.11 -1.06 1.02
C TYR A 77 6.48 -1.60 2.41
N PHE A 78 6.80 -0.71 3.34
CA PHE A 78 6.95 -1.08 4.75
C PHE A 78 5.56 -1.07 5.39
N TYR A 79 4.96 -2.26 5.51
CA TYR A 79 3.74 -2.43 6.29
C TYR A 79 4.12 -2.45 7.77
N TYR A 80 3.91 -1.33 8.46
CA TYR A 80 4.00 -1.30 9.91
C TYR A 80 2.73 -1.95 10.50
N CYS A 81 2.88 -3.16 11.06
CA CYS A 81 1.84 -3.80 11.86
C CYS A 81 2.17 -3.56 13.34
N PRO A 82 1.46 -2.68 14.06
CA PRO A 82 1.70 -2.52 15.49
C PRO A 82 1.30 -3.82 16.19
N THR A 83 2.28 -4.53 16.75
CA THR A 83 2.01 -5.65 17.67
C THR A 83 1.36 -5.06 18.92
N ILE A 84 0.02 -5.09 18.98
CA ILE A 84 -0.69 -4.86 20.23
C ILE A 84 -0.46 -6.15 21.03
N SER A 85 0.50 -6.14 21.96
CA SER A 85 0.66 -7.24 22.92
C SER A 85 -0.65 -7.38 23.68
N ALA A 86 -1.42 -8.41 23.37
CA ALA A 86 -2.57 -8.79 24.16
C ALA A 86 -2.07 -9.12 25.58
N PRO A 87 -2.71 -8.61 26.64
CA PRO A 87 -2.36 -9.00 27.99
C PRO A 87 -2.50 -10.52 28.10
N SER A 88 -1.45 -11.18 28.62
CA SER A 88 -1.41 -12.62 28.85
C SER A 88 -2.54 -13.03 29.78
N VAL A 89 -3.65 -13.49 29.23
CA VAL A 89 -4.70 -14.14 30.01
C VAL A 89 -4.20 -15.54 30.33
N SER A 90 -3.94 -15.80 31.61
CA SER A 90 -3.55 -17.13 32.09
C SER A 90 -4.64 -18.15 31.70
N PRO A 91 -4.26 -19.33 31.17
CA PRO A 91 -5.23 -20.37 30.88
C PRO A 91 -5.92 -20.81 32.18
N PRO A 92 -7.23 -21.12 32.14
CA PRO A 92 -7.92 -21.62 33.31
C PRO A 92 -7.30 -22.94 33.76
N VAL A 93 -7.00 -23.05 35.06
CA VAL A 93 -6.49 -24.27 35.68
C VAL A 93 -7.61 -25.32 35.62
N VAL A 94 -7.50 -26.28 34.70
CA VAL A 94 -8.40 -27.43 34.65
C VAL A 94 -7.90 -28.47 35.64
N SER A 95 -8.62 -28.63 36.76
CA SER A 95 -8.37 -29.71 37.72
C SER A 95 -8.89 -31.04 37.14
N PRO A 96 -8.10 -32.13 37.16
CA PRO A 96 -8.52 -33.40 36.59
C PRO A 96 -9.53 -34.07 37.53
N SER A 97 -10.78 -34.24 37.09
CA SER A 97 -11.75 -35.06 37.81
C SER A 97 -12.20 -36.26 36.97
N SER A 98 -11.72 -37.41 37.43
CA SER A 98 -12.15 -38.81 37.25
C SER A 98 -13.02 -39.21 36.04
N ARG A 99 -12.36 -40.00 35.17
CA ARG A 99 -12.84 -41.12 34.36
C ARG A 99 -14.13 -41.79 34.89
N VAL A 100 -15.16 -41.84 34.04
CA VAL A 100 -16.15 -42.94 34.04
C VAL A 100 -16.28 -43.43 32.59
N VAL A 101 -15.91 -44.69 32.38
CA VAL A 101 -16.07 -45.44 31.13
C VAL A 101 -17.26 -46.38 31.32
N SER A 102 -18.26 -46.27 30.44
CA SER A 102 -19.22 -47.32 30.08
C SER A 102 -19.84 -46.86 28.76
N GLY A 103 -19.94 -47.61 27.68
CA GLY A 103 -19.91 -49.04 27.44
C GLY A 103 -20.75 -49.23 26.17
N VAL A 104 -20.19 -49.99 25.22
CA VAL A 104 -20.63 -50.35 23.86
C VAL A 104 -22.13 -50.64 23.64
N SER A 105 -22.60 -50.41 22.40
CA SER A 105 -23.54 -51.22 21.57
C SER A 105 -24.65 -50.36 20.96
N GLY A 106 -25.00 -50.34 19.67
CA GLY A 106 -24.61 -51.07 18.48
C GLY A 106 -25.55 -50.67 17.31
N ASP A 107 -25.04 -50.81 16.08
CA ASP A 107 -25.70 -51.15 14.81
C ASP A 107 -26.70 -50.24 14.03
N SER A 108 -26.40 -50.20 12.72
CA SER A 108 -27.27 -50.10 11.52
C SER A 108 -27.80 -48.71 11.12
N LYS A 109 -27.91 -48.29 9.85
CA LYS A 109 -27.87 -48.97 8.53
C LYS A 109 -27.70 -47.90 7.43
N SER A 110 -26.98 -48.23 6.36
CA SER A 110 -26.88 -47.47 5.11
C SER A 110 -28.06 -47.78 4.16
N LEU A 111 -28.65 -46.74 3.56
CA LEU A 111 -29.42 -46.78 2.31
C LEU A 111 -28.79 -45.72 1.38
N GLY A 112 -28.51 -45.91 0.10
CA GLY A 112 -29.05 -46.84 -0.89
C GLY A 112 -29.64 -46.02 -2.04
N GLU A 113 -28.95 -45.99 -3.19
CA GLU A 113 -29.30 -45.27 -4.43
C GLU A 113 -30.61 -45.73 -5.09
N THR A 114 -31.25 -44.82 -5.82
CA THR A 114 -32.06 -45.03 -7.05
C THR A 114 -32.12 -43.65 -7.73
N GLY A 115 -31.90 -43.46 -9.03
CA GLY A 115 -32.31 -44.26 -10.19
C GLY A 115 -33.13 -43.34 -11.08
#